data_AF-A0A453SF04-F1
#
_entry.id   AF-A0A453SF04-F1
#
_cell.length_a   1.000
_cell.length_b   1.000
_cell.length_c   1.000
_cell.angle_alpha   90.00
_cell.angle_beta   90.00
_cell.angle_gamma   90.00
#
_symmetry.space_group_name_H-M   'P 1'
#
loop_
_entity.id
_entity.type
_entity.pdbx_description
1 polymer ?
#
loop_
_entity_poly.entity_id
_entity_poly.type
_entity_poly.pdbx_seq_one_letter_code
_entity_poly.pdbx_strand_id
1 'polypeptide(L)' 'MQSCAICMDKSKDLAFGCGHQTCYDCGKNLVRCPMCQQHITTRIRLY' A
#
# COMPACT_ATOMS: atom_id res chain seq x y z
N MET A 1 -6.91 -4.13 -13.98
CA MET A 1 -5.58 -4.08 -13.37
C MET A 1 -5.46 -2.73 -12.66
N GLN A 2 -5.44 -2.69 -11.33
CA GLN A 2 -5.32 -1.42 -10.62
C GLN A 2 -3.85 -1.19 -10.25
N SER A 3 -3.21 -0.24 -10.93
CA SER A 3 -1.86 0.20 -10.63
C SER A 3 -1.81 0.91 -9.27
N CYS A 4 -0.62 0.95 -8.68
CA CYS A 4 -0.38 1.67 -7.44
C CYS A 4 -0.64 3.17 -7.65
N ALA A 5 -1.43 3.78 -6.78
CA ALA A 5 -1.73 5.21 -6.85
C ALA A 5 -0.51 6.12 -6.56
N ILE A 6 0.61 5.56 -6.12
CA ILE A 6 1.84 6.29 -5.79
C ILE A 6 2.78 6.33 -6.98
N CYS A 7 3.20 5.17 -7.50
CA CYS A 7 4.13 5.12 -8.63
C CYS A 7 3.45 4.97 -9.99
N MET A 8 2.15 4.61 -10.04
CA MET A 8 1.37 4.35 -11.25
C MET A 8 1.95 3.28 -12.19
N ASP A 9 3.02 2.60 -11.79
CA ASP A 9 3.80 1.64 -12.58
C ASP A 9 3.52 0.19 -12.18
N LYS A 10 3.58 -0.10 -10.87
CA LYS A 10 3.45 -1.47 -10.34
C LYS A 10 2.02 -1.78 -9.93
N SER A 11 1.65 -3.05 -9.99
CA SER A 11 0.39 -3.57 -9.43
C SER A 11 0.34 -3.40 -7.91
N LYS A 12 -0.86 -3.34 -7.33
CA LYS A 12 -1.05 -3.24 -5.88
C LYS A 12 -0.92 -4.61 -5.21
N ASP A 13 0.30 -4.93 -4.79
CA ASP A 13 0.66 -6.19 -4.13
C ASP A 13 0.87 -6.06 -2.60
N LEU A 14 0.49 -4.93 -1.99
CA LEU A 14 0.58 -4.71 -0.55
C LEU A 14 -0.69 -4.05 -0.01
N ALA A 15 -1.36 -4.71 0.93
CA ALA A 15 -2.44 -4.13 1.72
C ALA A 15 -1.95 -3.68 3.10
N PHE A 16 -2.49 -2.57 3.60
CA PHE A 16 -2.28 -2.11 4.96
C PHE A 16 -3.39 -2.63 5.87
N GLY A 17 -3.15 -2.67 7.19
CA GLY A 17 -4.17 -3.07 8.19
C GLY A 17 -5.46 -2.23 8.16
N CYS A 18 -5.44 -1.05 7.54
CA CYS A 18 -6.63 -0.23 7.30
C CYS A 18 -7.41 -0.61 6.02
N GLY A 19 -7.00 -1.64 5.29
CA GLY A 19 -7.65 -2.14 4.08
C GLY A 19 -7.20 -1.49 2.76
N HIS A 20 -6.46 -0.38 2.80
CA HIS A 20 -5.95 0.28 1.59
C HIS A 20 -4.72 -0.41 1.02
N GLN A 21 -4.51 -0.28 -0.28
CA GLN A 21 -3.50 -1.03 -1.02
C GLN A 21 -2.54 -0.14 -1.82
N THR A 22 -1.29 -0.56 -1.89
CA THR A 22 -0.20 0.03 -2.69
C THR A 22 0.66 -1.09 -3.28
N CYS A 23 1.64 -0.77 -4.12
CA CYS A 23 2.67 -1.77 -4.45
C CYS A 23 3.64 -1.93 -3.28
N TYR A 24 4.31 -3.07 -3.18
CA TYR A 24 5.25 -3.34 -2.09
C TYR A 24 6.37 -2.29 -2.01
N ASP A 25 6.90 -1.85 -3.15
CA ASP A 25 8.00 -0.89 -3.19
C ASP A 25 7.65 0.48 -2.61
N CYS A 26 6.46 1.00 -2.94
CA CYS A 26 5.98 2.26 -2.38
C CYS A 26 5.51 2.10 -0.93
N GLY A 27 4.93 0.96 -0.57
CA GLY A 27 4.32 0.74 0.74
C GLY A 27 5.25 0.26 1.85
N LYS A 28 6.44 -0.27 1.53
CA LYS A 28 7.39 -0.79 2.53
C LYS A 28 7.88 0.27 3.51
N ASN A 29 8.08 1.50 3.04
CA ASN A 29 8.63 2.62 3.82
C ASN A 29 7.54 3.57 4.36
N LEU A 30 6.26 3.32 4.06
CA LEU A 30 5.18 4.18 4.54
C LEU A 30 4.87 3.90 6.01
N VAL A 31 4.89 4.95 6.83
CA VAL A 31 4.49 4.90 8.25
C VAL A 31 2.99 5.13 8.42
N ARG A 32 2.40 5.95 7.55
CA ARG A 32 0.97 6.26 7.51
C ARG A 32 0.39 5.94 6.15
N CYS A 33 -0.86 5.49 6.13
CA CYS A 33 -1.59 5.24 4.90
C CYS A 33 -1.84 6.58 4.17
N PRO A 34 -1.48 6.73 2.88
CA PRO A 34 -1.72 7.97 2.14
C PRO A 34 -3.21 8.23 1.86
N MET A 35 -4.08 7.22 1.95
CA MET A 35 -5.51 7.33 1.67
C MET A 35 -6.32 7.76 2.89
N CYS A 36 -6.01 7.22 4.08
CA CYS A 36 -6.77 7.45 5.31
C CYS A 36 -5.95 8.01 6.47
N GLN A 37 -4.65 8.25 6.28
CA GLN A 37 -3.71 8.81 7.27
C GLN A 37 -3.51 7.99 8.55
N GLN A 38 -4.12 6.80 8.62
CA GLN A 38 -3.97 5.85 9.72
C GLN A 38 -2.54 5.31 9.79
N HIS A 39 -2.02 5.10 11.00
CA HIS A 39 -0.73 4.46 11.22
C HIS A 39 -0.73 3.02 10.69
N ILE A 40 0.30 2.68 9.92
CA ILE A 40 0.47 1.35 9.32
C ILE A 40 1.19 0.47 10.35
N THR A 41 0.41 -0.31 11.09
CA THR A 41 0.91 -1.34 12.00
C THR A 41 1.06 -2.70 11.31
N THR A 42 0.15 -2.99 10.37
CA THR A 42 0.11 -4.27 9.64
C THR A 42 0.33 -4.03 8.14
N ARG A 43 1.18 -4.86 7.53
CA ARG A 43 1.43 -4.91 6.09
C ARG A 43 1.24 -6.35 5.60
N ILE A 44 0.35 -6.54 4.63
CA ILE A 44 -0.04 -7.84 4.11
C ILE A 44 0.34 -7.89 2.63
N ARG A 45 1.23 -8.80 2.26
CA ARG A 45 1.62 -8.99 0.86
C ARG A 45 0.58 -9.84 0.14
N LEU A 46 0.06 -9.32 -0.96
CA LEU A 46 -0.91 -9.99 -1.83
C LEU A 46 -0.14 -10.70 -2.95
N TYR A 47 -0.53 -11.92 -3.27
CA TYR A 47 0.06 -12.74 -4.34
C TYR A 47 -0.81 -12.70 -5.60
#